data_AF-A0AB33EVP7-F1
#
_entry.id   AF-A0AB33EVP7-F1
#
_cell.length_a   1.000
_cell.length_b   1.000
_cell.length_c   1.000
_cell.angle_alpha   90.00
_cell.angle_beta   90.00
_cell.angle_gamma   90.00
#
_symmetry.space_group_name_H-M   'P 1'
#
loop_
_entity.id
_entity.type
_entity.pdbx_description
1 polymer ?
#
loop_
_entity_poly.entity_id
_entity_poly.type
_entity_poly.pdbx_seq_one_letter_code
_entity_poly.pdbx_strand_id
1 'polypeptide(L)' 'MTSDEPCWRTSSRSTDSGGNCVEVADNLPGVVLVRDSKDRSGTTLTLTADTWRSLVAHLRRAKLD' A
#
# COMPACT_ATOMS: atom_id res chain seq x y z
N MET A 1 -17.16 9.40 -10.43
CA MET A 1 -15.87 10.10 -10.50
C MET A 1 -14.79 9.15 -9.98
N THR A 2 -14.25 8.30 -10.85
CA THR A 2 -12.97 7.64 -10.59
C THR A 2 -11.91 8.71 -10.83
N SER A 3 -11.44 9.35 -9.76
CA SER A 3 -10.31 10.28 -9.87
C SER A 3 -9.08 9.51 -10.35
N ASP A 4 -8.44 10.03 -11.40
CA ASP A 4 -7.18 9.50 -11.94
C ASP A 4 -5.98 9.83 -11.04
N GLU A 5 -6.19 10.66 -10.02
CA GLU A 5 -5.18 10.97 -9.02
C GLU A 5 -5.21 10.00 -7.84
N PRO A 6 -4.04 9.55 -7.34
CA PRO A 6 -3.96 8.65 -6.20
C PRO A 6 -4.38 9.33 -4.90
N CYS A 7 -5.40 8.78 -4.24
CA CYS A 7 -5.85 9.16 -2.91
C CYS A 7 -5.12 8.32 -1.86
N TRP A 8 -3.98 8.84 -1.37
CA TRP A 8 -3.14 8.14 -0.41
C TRP A 8 -3.78 8.02 0.96
N ARG A 9 -3.78 6.81 1.52
CA ARG A 9 -4.17 6.54 2.90
C ARG A 9 -3.05 5.80 3.64
N THR A 10 -2.67 6.31 4.80
CA THR A 10 -1.67 5.68 5.67
C THR A 10 -2.29 4.45 6.34
N SER A 11 -1.58 3.32 6.32
CA SER A 11 -2.04 2.09 6.95
C SER A 11 -2.10 2.23 8.47
N SER A 12 -3.21 1.82 9.08
CA SER A 12 -3.38 1.82 10.55
C SER A 12 -2.39 0.93 11.28
N ARG A 13 -1.73 -0.02 10.59
CA ARG A 13 -0.66 -0.86 11.14
C ARG A 13 0.67 -0.12 11.30
N SER A 14 0.73 1.15 10.90
CA SER A 14 1.92 2.01 10.99
C SER A 14 2.05 2.79 12.30
N THR A 15 1.32 2.44 13.37
CA THR A 15 1.30 3.20 14.64
C THR A 15 2.11 2.56 15.78
N ASP A 16 2.92 3.42 16.42
CA ASP A 16 3.50 3.45 17.79
C ASP A 16 4.47 2.38 18.31
N SER A 17 5.20 1.62 17.48
CA SER A 17 6.35 0.84 18.00
C SER A 17 7.53 0.67 17.04
N GLY A 18 7.77 1.66 16.16
CA GLY A 18 9.07 1.75 15.47
C GLY A 18 9.03 1.51 13.95
N GLY A 19 8.42 2.45 13.24
CA GLY A 19 9.14 3.05 12.11
C GLY A 19 8.91 2.54 10.70
N ASN A 20 7.99 1.61 10.45
CA ASN A 20 7.63 1.22 9.08
C ASN A 20 6.27 1.82 8.71
N CYS A 21 6.28 2.91 7.93
CA CYS A 21 5.07 3.68 7.61
C CYS A 21 4.70 3.50 6.15
N VAL A 22 3.57 2.84 5.85
CA VAL A 22 3.13 2.56 4.47
C VAL A 22 1.90 3.38 4.11
N GLU A 23 1.93 3.99 2.93
CA GLU A 23 0.79 4.66 2.27
C GLU A 23 0.31 3.82 1.09
N VAL A 24 -1.01 3.71 0.93
CA VAL A 24 -1.66 2.95 -0.15
C VAL A 24 -2.67 3.84 -0.86
N ALA A 25 -2.72 3.78 -2.19
CA ALA A 25 -3.80 4.35 -3.00
C ALA A 25 -4.48 3.23 -3.80
N ASP A 26 -5.74 2.95 -3.47
CA ASP A 26 -6.56 1.89 -4.04
C ASP A 26 -7.76 2.40 -4.86
N ASN A 27 -7.82 3.72 -5.09
CA ASN A 27 -8.89 4.38 -5.83
C ASN A 27 -8.67 4.42 -7.36
N LEU A 28 -7.51 3.97 -7.83
CA LEU A 28 -7.16 3.98 -9.25
C LEU A 28 -7.73 2.75 -9.97
N PRO A 29 -8.14 2.87 -11.24
CA PRO A 29 -8.68 1.76 -11.99
C PRO A 29 -7.60 0.71 -12.28
N GLY A 30 -7.79 -0.52 -11.78
CA GLY A 30 -6.98 -1.68 -12.11
C GLY A 30 -5.64 -1.79 -11.37
N VAL A 31 -5.21 -0.74 -10.66
CA VAL A 31 -3.93 -0.71 -9.96
C VAL A 31 -4.08 -0.25 -8.51
N VAL A 32 -3.15 -0.72 -7.68
CA VAL A 32 -2.94 -0.28 -6.30
C VAL A 32 -1.51 0.22 -6.20
N LEU A 33 -1.35 1.44 -5.71
CA LEU A 33 -0.04 2.02 -5.47
C LEU A 33 0.33 1.87 -4.01
N VAL A 34 1.59 1.55 -3.74
CA VAL A 34 2.14 1.41 -2.39
C VAL A 34 3.46 2.16 -2.33
N ARG A 35 3.64 2.98 -1.30
CA ARG A 35 4.93 3.67 -1.05
C ARG A 35 5.27 3.73 0.42
N ASP A 36 6.54 3.98 0.68
CA ASP A 36 7.00 4.35 2.01
C ASP A 36 6.59 5.79 2.33
N SER A 37 6.00 5.99 3.50
CA SER A 37 5.50 7.31 3.91
C SER A 37 6.64 8.24 4.33
N LYS A 38 7.82 7.71 4.64
CA LYS A 38 9.01 8.50 5.02
C LYS A 38 9.84 8.91 3.81
N ASP A 39 9.76 8.15 2.73
CA ASP A 39 10.38 8.48 1.43
C ASP A 39 9.32 8.63 0.32
N ARG A 40 8.51 9.69 0.41
CA ARG A 40 7.43 9.97 -0.57
C ARG A 40 7.95 10.28 -1.97
N SER A 41 9.20 10.72 -2.09
CA SER A 41 9.92 10.93 -3.36
C SER A 41 10.50 9.65 -3.94
N GLY A 42 10.54 8.58 -3.15
CA GLY A 42 11.07 7.29 -3.54
C GLY A 42 10.21 6.55 -4.56
N THR A 43 10.65 5.33 -4.87
CA THR A 43 9.92 4.46 -5.81
C THR A 43 8.57 4.06 -5.24
N THR A 44 7.52 4.26 -6.04
CA THR A 44 6.18 3.74 -5.77
C THR A 44 6.03 2.36 -6.41
N LEU A 45 5.61 1.38 -5.63
CA LEU A 45 5.25 0.06 -6.15
C LEU A 45 3.85 0.14 -6.78
N THR A 46 3.76 -0.23 -8.05
CA THR A 46 2.50 -0.35 -8.78
C THR A 46 2.13 -1.81 -8.90
N LEU A 47 1.02 -2.21 -8.29
CA LEU A 47 0.52 -3.57 -8.32
C LEU A 47 -0.82 -3.62 -9.05
N THR A 48 -1.09 -4.70 -9.77
CA THR A 48 -2.48 -4.93 -10.22
C THR A 48 -3.38 -5.18 -9.01
N ALA A 49 -4.68 -4.90 -9.16
CA ALA A 49 -5.65 -5.19 -8.10
C ALA A 49 -5.64 -6.66 -7.65
N ASP A 50 -5.41 -7.61 -8.57
CA ASP A 50 -5.35 -9.04 -8.23
C ASP A 50 -4.06 -9.39 -7.46
N THR A 51 -2.91 -8.88 -7.92
CA THR A 51 -1.63 -9.04 -7.23
C THR A 51 -1.69 -8.48 -5.82
N TRP A 52 -2.30 -7.31 -5.62
CA TRP A 52 -2.51 -6.72 -4.30
C TRP A 52 -3.34 -7.61 -3.38
N ARG A 53 -4.47 -8.13 -3.86
CA ARG A 53 -5.34 -9.04 -3.09
C ARG A 53 -4.60 -10.30 -2.69
N SER A 54 -3.87 -10.91 -3.63
CA SER A 54 -3.06 -12.10 -3.40
C SER A 54 -1.95 -11.85 -2.39
N LEU A 55 -1.23 -10.73 -2.51
CA LEU A 55 -0.19 -10.32 -1.57
C LEU A 55 -0.74 -10.16 -0.15
N VAL A 56 -1.81 -9.38 0.03
CA VAL A 56 -2.41 -9.15 1.36
C VAL A 56 -2.94 -10.46 1.96
N ALA A 57 -3.56 -11.32 1.15
CA ALA A 57 -4.02 -12.63 1.61
C ALA A 57 -2.86 -13.53 2.06
N HIS A 58 -1.73 -13.48 1.35
CA HIS A 58 -0.52 -14.22 1.72
C HIS A 58 0.09 -13.67 3.01
N LEU A 59 0.28 -12.35 3.12
CA LEU A 59 0.86 -11.70 4.31
C LEU A 59 0.02 -11.90 5.59
N ARG A 60 -1.31 -12.04 5.47
CA ARG A 60 -2.17 -12.36 6.61
C ARG A 60 -1.98 -13.78 7.14
N ARG A 61 -1.51 -14.71 6.29
CA ARG A 61 -1.29 -16.12 6.62
C ARG A 61 0.15 -16.39 7.00
N ALA A 62 1.08 -15.66 6.42
CA ALA A 62 2.50 -15.73 6.75
C ALA A 62 2.73 -15.19 8.16
N LYS A 63 3.34 -15.99 9.04
CA LYS A 63 4.19 -15.43 10.09
C LYS A 63 5.40 -14.86 9.36
N LEU A 64 5.56 -13.55 9.41
CA LEU A 64 6.83 -12.92 9.07
C LEU A 64 7.70 -13.16 10.31
N ASP A 65 8.58 -14.15 10.25
CA ASP A 65 9.62 -14.39 11.27
C ASP A 65 10.58 -13.19 11.38
#